data_AF-A0A7V2F3P1-F1
#
_entry.id   AF-A0A7V2F3P1-F1
#
_cell.length_a   1.000
_cell.length_b   1.000
_cell.length_c   1.000
_cell.angle_alpha   90.00
_cell.angle_beta   90.00
_cell.angle_gamma   90.00
#
_symmetry.space_group_name_H-M   'P 1'
#
loop_
_entity.id
_entity.type
_entity.pdbx_description
1 polymer ?
#
loop_
_entity_poly.entity_id
_entity_poly.type
_entity_poly.pdbx_seq_one_letter_code
_entity_poly.pdbx_strand_id
1 'polypeptide(L)'
;HMDWDSVRALGTAGFSFGSHCERHLPLTRLSDGEALGEMVRSKEEIERRTGTKVRTLSYPFGRTDARVARLAAEAGYRAAFTLYPSGASGETDPFRLRREGVWVIDTPATIRAKLSRGGLFWLEDIKGRMINAFAGLTPLLKKGR
;
A
#
# COMPACT_ATOMS: atom_id res chain seq x y z
N HIS A 1 2.75 6.89 14.77
CA HIS A 1 3.01 5.44 14.64
C HIS A 1 2.41 4.74 15.85
N MET A 2 2.15 3.44 15.74
CA MET A 2 1.67 2.59 16.84
C MET A 2 2.88 1.96 17.54
N ASP A 3 2.83 1.82 18.87
CA ASP A 3 3.87 1.08 19.62
C ASP A 3 3.70 -0.44 19.52
N TRP A 4 4.71 -1.18 19.95
CA TRP A 4 4.71 -2.64 19.83
C TRP A 4 3.76 -3.36 20.78
N ASP A 5 3.41 -2.75 21.92
CA ASP A 5 2.43 -3.33 22.85
C ASP A 5 1.03 -3.32 22.21
N SER A 6 0.66 -2.21 21.60
CA SER A 6 -0.58 -2.05 20.84
C SER A 6 -0.65 -3.00 19.65
N VAL A 7 0.45 -3.16 18.91
CA VAL A 7 0.53 -4.14 17.80
C VAL A 7 0.26 -5.56 18.31
N ARG A 8 0.89 -5.97 19.42
CA ARG A 8 0.65 -7.30 20.02
C ARG A 8 -0.79 -7.47 20.49
N ALA A 9 -1.34 -6.47 21.19
CA ALA A 9 -2.71 -6.50 21.69
C ALA A 9 -3.71 -6.68 20.53
N LEU A 10 -3.57 -5.90 19.46
CA LEU A 10 -4.41 -6.05 18.27
C LEU A 10 -4.19 -7.39 17.56
N GLY A 11 -2.97 -7.91 17.54
CA GLY A 11 -2.68 -9.26 17.05
C GLY A 11 -3.49 -10.32 17.78
N THR A 12 -3.57 -10.23 19.12
CA THR A 12 -4.41 -11.14 19.92
C THR A 12 -5.91 -10.95 19.70
N ALA A 13 -6.32 -9.76 19.27
CA ALA A 13 -7.71 -9.44 18.91
C ALA A 13 -8.08 -9.85 17.46
N GLY A 14 -7.20 -10.56 16.75
CA GLY A 14 -7.46 -11.10 15.41
C GLY A 14 -7.01 -10.20 14.25
N PHE A 15 -6.29 -9.11 14.52
CA PHE A 15 -5.71 -8.28 13.45
C PHE A 15 -4.46 -8.94 12.87
N SER A 16 -4.31 -8.83 11.55
CA SER A 16 -3.08 -9.22 10.84
C SER A 16 -2.23 -7.99 10.51
N PHE A 17 -0.91 -8.11 10.63
CA PHE A 17 0.03 -7.04 10.29
C PHE A 17 0.77 -7.35 8.99
N GLY A 18 0.60 -6.46 8.01
CA GLY A 18 1.40 -6.41 6.79
C GLY A 18 2.57 -5.42 6.92
N SER A 19 3.46 -5.43 5.92
CA SER A 19 4.57 -4.49 5.81
C SER A 19 4.15 -3.21 5.06
N HIS A 20 4.80 -2.10 5.38
CA HIS A 20 4.67 -0.83 4.65
C HIS A 20 6.02 -0.15 4.38
N CYS A 21 7.07 -0.97 4.26
CA CYS A 21 8.47 -0.55 4.20
C CYS A 21 8.95 0.12 5.49
N GLU A 22 10.26 0.29 5.60
CA GLU A 22 10.91 0.78 6.81
C GLU A 22 10.78 2.30 6.95
N ARG A 23 11.12 3.04 5.90
CA ARG A 23 11.21 4.52 5.93
C ARG A 23 10.14 5.20 5.09
N HIS A 24 9.19 4.44 4.53
CA HIS A 24 8.11 4.96 3.67
C HIS A 24 8.66 5.78 2.47
N LEU A 25 9.73 5.28 1.84
CA LEU A 25 10.35 5.91 0.68
C LEU A 25 9.66 5.52 -0.65
N PRO A 26 9.70 6.37 -1.69
CA PRO A 26 9.16 6.03 -2.99
C PRO A 26 10.03 4.97 -3.69
N LEU A 27 9.68 3.69 -3.53
CA LEU A 27 10.46 2.54 -4.01
C LEU A 27 10.83 2.61 -5.50
N THR A 28 9.95 3.17 -6.33
CA THR A 28 10.20 3.34 -7.77
C THR A 28 11.37 4.27 -8.09
N ARG A 29 11.84 5.07 -7.12
CA ARG A 29 12.98 5.99 -7.23
C ARG A 29 14.26 5.47 -6.58
N LEU A 30 14.21 4.30 -5.94
CA LEU A 30 15.36 3.67 -5.30
C LEU A 30 16.02 2.66 -6.23
N SER A 31 17.30 2.39 -6.00
CA SER A 31 17.98 1.23 -6.60
C SER A 31 17.33 -0.08 -6.13
N ASP A 32 17.61 -1.19 -6.83
CA ASP A 32 17.04 -2.49 -6.49
C ASP A 32 17.44 -2.94 -5.07
N GLY A 33 18.72 -2.77 -4.70
CA GLY A 33 19.20 -3.12 -3.36
C GLY A 33 18.58 -2.27 -2.25
N GLU A 34 18.40 -0.97 -2.48
CA GLU A 34 17.74 -0.09 -1.52
C GLU A 34 16.26 -0.43 -1.34
N ALA A 35 15.53 -0.63 -2.45
CA ALA A 35 14.12 -0.99 -2.42
C ALA A 35 13.90 -2.36 -1.75
N LEU A 36 14.73 -3.36 -2.08
CA LEU A 36 14.69 -4.68 -1.46
C LEU A 36 15.00 -4.57 0.04
N GLY A 37 16.02 -3.80 0.42
CA GLY A 37 16.37 -3.56 1.82
C GLY A 37 15.24 -2.91 2.64
N GLU A 38 14.57 -1.90 2.09
CA GLU A 38 13.38 -1.28 2.73
C GLU A 38 12.27 -2.30 3.03
N MET A 39 12.08 -3.22 2.08
CA MET A 39 11.06 -4.26 2.16
C MET A 39 11.44 -5.36 3.15
N VAL A 40 12.66 -5.87 3.10
CA VAL A 40 13.14 -6.97 3.94
C VAL A 40 13.28 -6.54 5.40
N ARG A 41 13.93 -5.40 5.68
CA ARG A 41 14.12 -4.94 7.07
C ARG A 41 12.79 -4.67 7.78
N SER A 42 11.83 -4.07 7.08
CA SER A 42 10.48 -3.85 7.62
C SER A 42 9.77 -5.17 7.95
N LYS A 43 9.84 -6.14 7.03
CA LYS A 43 9.29 -7.49 7.22
C LYS A 43 9.90 -8.17 8.43
N GLU A 44 11.23 -8.26 8.48
CA GLU A 44 11.96 -8.94 9.55
C GLU A 44 11.70 -8.32 10.92
N GLU A 45 11.64 -6.99 11.02
CA GLU A 45 11.36 -6.31 12.29
C GLU A 45 9.95 -6.62 12.80
N ILE A 46 8.93 -6.61 11.93
CA ILE A 46 7.57 -6.97 12.30
C ILE A 46 7.50 -8.45 12.71
N GLU A 47 8.11 -9.37 11.94
CA GLU A 47 8.14 -10.79 12.26
C GLU A 47 8.82 -11.05 13.61
N ARG A 48 9.95 -10.38 13.89
CA ARG A 48 10.70 -10.48 15.14
C ARG A 48 9.89 -9.99 16.35
N ARG A 49 9.12 -8.91 16.18
CA ARG A 49 8.36 -8.27 17.27
C ARG A 49 7.02 -8.95 17.57
N THR A 50 6.43 -9.59 16.56
CA THR A 50 5.08 -10.19 16.64
C THR A 50 5.11 -11.71 16.66
N GLY A 51 6.23 -12.36 16.31
CA GLY A 51 6.33 -13.80 16.14
C GLY A 51 5.52 -14.35 14.96
N THR A 52 4.91 -13.48 14.15
CA THR A 52 3.98 -13.86 13.06
C THR A 52 4.60 -13.56 11.71
N LYS A 53 4.40 -14.46 10.74
CA LYS A 53 4.89 -14.27 9.36
C LYS A 53 4.16 -13.15 8.63
N VAL A 54 4.94 -12.22 8.07
CA VAL A 54 4.42 -11.10 7.27
C VAL A 54 4.41 -11.54 5.81
N ARG A 55 3.20 -11.64 5.26
CA ARG A 55 2.98 -12.16 3.89
C ARG A 55 2.58 -11.08 2.89
N THR A 56 2.22 -9.89 3.37
CA THR A 56 1.61 -8.84 2.53
C THR A 56 2.37 -7.52 2.66
N LEU A 57 2.44 -6.77 1.56
CA LEU A 57 3.04 -5.44 1.48
C LEU A 57 2.01 -4.40 1.02
N SER A 58 2.02 -3.22 1.62
CA SER A 58 1.38 -2.02 1.07
C SER A 58 2.48 -1.12 0.50
N TYR A 59 2.42 -0.74 -0.77
CA TYR A 59 3.46 0.13 -1.32
C TYR A 59 3.33 1.56 -0.77
N PRO A 60 4.42 2.21 -0.34
CA PRO A 60 4.42 3.63 -0.02
C PRO A 60 3.81 4.46 -1.15
N PHE A 61 2.92 5.38 -0.80
CA PHE A 61 2.17 6.23 -1.75
C PHE A 61 1.30 5.48 -2.76
N GLY A 62 1.11 4.16 -2.61
CA GLY A 62 0.41 3.32 -3.58
C GLY A 62 1.10 3.29 -4.96
N ARG A 63 2.43 3.45 -5.01
CA ARG A 63 3.21 3.49 -6.26
C ARG A 63 4.02 2.23 -6.47
N THR A 64 3.90 1.63 -7.65
CA THR A 64 4.67 0.46 -8.06
C THR A 64 4.81 0.41 -9.57
N ASP A 65 5.91 -0.15 -10.04
CA ASP A 65 6.14 -0.57 -11.42
C ASP A 65 6.44 -2.08 -11.45
N ALA A 66 6.76 -2.64 -12.63
CA ALA A 66 7.07 -4.06 -12.77
C ALA A 66 8.35 -4.47 -12.00
N ARG A 67 9.33 -3.56 -11.91
CA ARG A 67 10.58 -3.78 -11.19
C ARG A 67 10.33 -3.91 -9.69
N VAL A 68 9.59 -2.97 -9.10
CA VAL A 68 9.22 -2.98 -7.68
C VAL A 68 8.34 -4.20 -7.36
N ALA A 69 7.42 -4.59 -8.24
CA ALA A 69 6.61 -5.79 -8.06
C ALA A 69 7.47 -7.07 -8.01
N ARG A 70 8.45 -7.20 -8.91
CA ARG A 70 9.44 -8.29 -8.88
C ARG A 70 10.22 -8.31 -7.55
N LEU A 71 10.70 -7.16 -7.10
CA LEU A 71 11.44 -7.04 -5.84
C LEU A 71 10.58 -7.38 -4.61
N ALA A 72 9.27 -7.10 -4.64
CA ALA A 72 8.36 -7.52 -3.58
C ALA A 72 8.21 -9.05 -3.51
N ALA A 73 8.18 -9.73 -4.65
CA ALA A 73 8.22 -11.19 -4.70
C ALA A 73 9.57 -11.72 -4.16
N GLU A 74 10.68 -11.09 -4.55
CA GLU A 74 12.04 -11.43 -4.09
C GLU A 74 12.21 -11.25 -2.57
N ALA A 75 11.59 -10.23 -1.98
CA ALA A 75 11.51 -10.03 -0.53
C ALA A 75 10.68 -11.11 0.20
N GLY A 76 10.06 -12.03 -0.55
CA GLY A 76 9.27 -13.14 -0.04
C GLY A 76 7.88 -12.74 0.44
N TYR A 77 7.29 -11.66 -0.08
CA TYR A 77 5.86 -11.41 0.08
C TYR A 77 5.05 -12.35 -0.83
N ARG A 78 3.78 -12.57 -0.47
CA ARG A 78 2.81 -13.34 -1.28
C ARG A 78 1.84 -12.45 -2.04
N ALA A 79 1.65 -11.21 -1.58
CA ALA A 79 0.81 -10.23 -2.23
C ALA A 79 1.26 -8.81 -1.86
N ALA A 80 1.01 -7.85 -2.76
CA ALA A 80 1.29 -6.45 -2.52
C ALA A 80 0.20 -5.54 -3.10
N PHE A 81 -0.09 -4.48 -2.36
CA PHE A 81 -1.23 -3.61 -2.60
C PHE A 81 -0.80 -2.22 -3.09
N THR A 82 -1.45 -1.78 -4.17
CA THR A 82 -1.32 -0.46 -4.79
C THR A 82 -2.66 0.27 -4.78
N LEU A 83 -2.68 1.56 -5.15
CA LEU A 83 -3.93 2.32 -5.31
C LEU A 83 -4.39 2.31 -6.78
N TYR A 84 -3.49 2.64 -7.71
CA TYR A 84 -3.82 2.76 -9.13
C TYR A 84 -2.75 2.05 -9.97
N PRO A 85 -2.88 0.73 -10.21
CA PRO A 85 -1.91 0.01 -11.03
C PRO A 85 -1.88 0.54 -12.47
N SER A 86 -0.70 0.60 -13.07
CA SER A 86 -0.50 0.92 -14.50
C SER A 86 -0.38 -0.36 -15.34
N GLY A 87 -1.17 -0.50 -16.41
CA GLY A 87 -1.07 -1.64 -17.33
C GLY A 87 -2.43 -2.23 -17.75
N ALA A 88 -2.40 -3.06 -18.79
CA ALA A 88 -3.59 -3.69 -19.36
C ALA A 88 -4.18 -4.75 -18.42
N SER A 89 -5.49 -4.68 -18.20
CA SER A 89 -6.27 -5.61 -17.38
C SER A 89 -6.46 -6.95 -18.11
N GLY A 90 -6.10 -8.06 -17.46
CA GLY A 90 -6.40 -9.41 -17.93
C GLY A 90 -6.14 -10.47 -16.87
N GLU A 91 -4.97 -10.41 -16.22
CA GLU A 91 -4.62 -11.25 -15.07
C GLU A 91 -4.45 -10.40 -13.81
N THR A 92 -4.87 -10.96 -12.67
CA THR A 92 -4.69 -10.31 -11.36
C THR A 92 -3.26 -10.56 -10.91
N ASP A 93 -2.37 -9.60 -11.14
CA ASP A 93 -1.01 -9.62 -10.58
C ASP A 93 -1.09 -9.52 -9.03
N PRO A 94 -0.67 -10.55 -8.28
CA PRO A 94 -0.76 -10.57 -6.82
C PRO A 94 0.12 -9.49 -6.17
N PHE A 95 1.10 -8.95 -6.88
CA PHE A 95 1.99 -7.89 -6.40
C PHE A 95 1.54 -6.50 -6.86
N ARG A 96 0.39 -6.37 -7.54
CA ARG A 96 -0.16 -5.09 -7.98
C ARG A 96 -1.67 -5.03 -7.73
N LEU A 97 -2.11 -5.58 -6.59
CA LEU A 97 -3.51 -5.60 -6.19
C LEU A 97 -4.02 -4.20 -5.92
N ARG A 98 -5.04 -3.79 -6.68
CA ARG A 98 -5.71 -2.50 -6.50
C ARG A 98 -6.53 -2.47 -5.21
N ARG A 99 -6.42 -1.36 -4.47
CA ARG A 99 -7.32 -1.02 -3.36
C ARG A 99 -8.09 0.26 -3.67
N GLU A 100 -9.30 0.35 -3.14
CA GLU A 100 -10.07 1.59 -3.17
C GLU A 100 -9.80 2.41 -1.91
N GLY A 101 -9.48 3.69 -2.08
CA GLY A 101 -9.38 4.63 -0.97
C GLY A 101 -10.75 4.97 -0.40
N VAL A 102 -10.88 4.94 0.92
CA VAL A 102 -12.02 5.48 1.66
C VAL A 102 -11.61 6.81 2.26
N TRP A 103 -12.31 7.87 1.90
CA TRP A 103 -12.01 9.25 2.25
C TRP A 103 -13.09 9.82 3.18
N VAL A 104 -12.77 10.88 3.92
CA VAL A 104 -13.72 11.55 4.82
C VAL A 104 -14.97 12.07 4.11
N ILE A 105 -14.86 12.38 2.81
CA ILE A 105 -15.97 12.84 1.97
C ILE A 105 -16.81 11.70 1.40
N ASP A 106 -16.48 10.44 1.69
CA ASP A 106 -17.26 9.30 1.22
C ASP A 106 -18.54 9.13 2.03
N THR A 107 -19.60 8.76 1.32
CA THR A 107 -20.88 8.35 1.89
C THR A 107 -21.07 6.84 1.67
N PRO A 108 -22.01 6.19 2.37
CA PRO A 108 -22.35 4.79 2.07
C PRO A 108 -22.69 4.53 0.59
N ALA A 109 -23.27 5.52 -0.10
CA ALA A 109 -23.56 5.43 -1.53
C ALA A 109 -22.29 5.46 -2.40
N THR A 110 -21.33 6.34 -2.10
CA THR A 110 -20.06 6.41 -2.86
C THR A 110 -19.20 5.18 -2.61
N ILE A 111 -19.18 4.65 -1.38
CA ILE A 111 -18.51 3.37 -1.06
C ILE A 111 -19.14 2.23 -1.87
N ARG A 112 -20.48 2.16 -1.93
CA ARG A 112 -21.18 1.14 -2.73
C ARG A 112 -20.85 1.25 -4.22
N ALA A 113 -20.76 2.47 -4.75
CA ALA A 113 -20.36 2.72 -6.14
C ALA A 113 -18.91 2.28 -6.42
N LYS A 114 -17.98 2.49 -5.48
CA LYS A 114 -16.60 1.98 -5.57
C LYS A 114 -16.54 0.46 -5.62
N LEU A 115 -17.36 -0.22 -4.81
CA LEU A 115 -17.37 -1.68 -4.73
C LEU A 115 -18.07 -2.36 -5.91
N SER A 116 -19.15 -1.77 -6.43
CA SER A 116 -19.96 -2.41 -7.49
C SER A 116 -19.28 -2.42 -8.86
N ARG A 117 -18.27 -1.55 -9.07
CA ARG A 117 -17.62 -1.33 -10.37
C ARG A 117 -18.61 -1.06 -11.53
N GLY A 118 -19.82 -0.56 -11.22
CA GLY A 118 -20.86 -0.22 -12.19
C GLY A 118 -20.66 1.17 -12.83
N GLY A 119 -21.68 1.71 -13.52
CA GLY A 119 -21.55 2.97 -14.28
C GLY A 119 -21.06 4.19 -13.48
N LEU A 120 -21.37 4.26 -12.17
CA LEU A 120 -20.91 5.34 -11.30
C LEU A 120 -19.47 5.16 -10.78
N PHE A 121 -18.89 3.97 -10.93
CA PHE A 121 -17.53 3.67 -10.48
C PHE A 121 -16.50 4.58 -11.13
N TRP A 122 -16.66 4.89 -12.41
CA TRP A 122 -15.71 5.72 -13.15
C TRP A 122 -15.58 7.14 -12.57
N LEU A 123 -16.69 7.74 -12.11
CA LEU A 123 -16.65 9.04 -11.43
C LEU A 123 -15.86 8.97 -10.11
N GLU A 124 -16.09 7.91 -9.34
CA GLU A 124 -15.38 7.67 -8.09
C GLU A 124 -13.89 7.34 -8.31
N ASP A 125 -13.55 6.62 -9.39
CA ASP A 125 -12.17 6.32 -9.81
C ASP A 125 -11.42 7.61 -10.18
N ILE A 126 -12.02 8.49 -10.99
CA ILE A 126 -11.44 9.79 -11.32
C ILE A 126 -11.21 10.61 -10.06
N LYS A 127 -12.24 10.74 -9.22
CA LYS A 127 -12.15 11.48 -7.95
C LYS A 127 -11.01 10.96 -7.09
N GLY A 128 -10.91 9.64 -6.92
CA GLY A 128 -9.86 9.00 -6.16
C GLY A 128 -8.46 9.27 -6.72
N ARG A 129 -8.28 9.17 -8.05
CA ARG A 129 -7.00 9.46 -8.71
C ARG A 129 -6.56 10.90 -8.48
N MET A 130 -7.49 11.85 -8.56
CA MET A 130 -7.22 13.26 -8.29
C MET A 130 -6.78 13.49 -6.84
N ILE A 131 -7.52 12.95 -5.87
CA ILE A 131 -7.16 13.07 -4.45
C ILE A 131 -5.76 12.51 -4.19
N ASN A 132 -5.45 11.33 -4.74
CA ASN A 132 -4.13 10.71 -4.57
C ASN A 132 -3.00 11.50 -5.24
N ALA A 133 -3.26 12.09 -6.41
CA ALA A 133 -2.29 12.96 -7.09
C ALA A 133 -1.91 14.16 -6.20
N PHE A 134 -2.89 14.81 -5.56
CA PHE A 134 -2.66 15.95 -4.68
C PHE A 134 -2.08 15.57 -3.31
N ALA A 135 -2.43 14.41 -2.75
CA ALA A 135 -1.83 13.90 -1.50
C ALA A 135 -0.31 13.68 -1.63
N GLY A 136 0.18 13.38 -2.84
CA GLY A 136 1.62 13.30 -3.13
C GLY A 136 2.38 14.62 -3.04
N LEU A 137 1.70 15.77 -3.02
CA LEU A 137 2.31 17.10 -2.90
C LEU A 137 2.39 17.59 -1.44
N THR A 138 1.67 16.96 -0.50
CA THR A 138 1.65 17.37 0.91
C THR A 138 3.03 17.36 1.58
N PRO A 139 3.93 16.40 1.32
CA PRO A 139 5.30 16.45 1.85
C PRO A 139 6.17 17.57 1.25
N LEU A 140 5.92 17.99 0.01
CA LEU A 140 6.66 19.07 -0.66
C LEU A 140 6.34 20.44 -0.03
N LEU A 141 5.08 20.63 0.39
CA LEU A 141 4.64 21.84 1.09
C LEU A 141 5.16 21.93 2.53
N LYS A 142 5.45 20.80 3.18
CA LYS A 142 6.02 20.78 4.55
C LYS A 142 7.53 21.00 4.61
N LYS A 143 8.25 20.83 3.49
CA LYS A 143 9.71 21.10 3.42
C LYS A 143 10.07 22.59 3.28
N GLY A 144 9.08 23.47 3.17
CA GLY A 144 9.23 24.92 3.09
C GLY A 144 8.87 25.69 4.37
N ARG A 145 8.83 25.01 5.52
CA ARG A 145 8.64 25.62 6.84
C ARG A 145 9.74 25.16 7.79
#